data_AF-A0AA40D6K5-F1
#
_entry.id   AF-A0AA40D6K5-F1
#
_cell.length_a   1.000
_cell.length_b   1.000
_cell.length_c   1.000
_cell.angle_alpha   90.00
_cell.angle_beta   90.00
_cell.angle_gamma   90.00
#
_symmetry.space_group_name_H-M   'P 1'
#
loop_
_entity.id
_entity.type
_entity.pdbx_description
1 polymer ?
#
loop_
_entity_poly.entity_id
_entity_poly.type
_entity_poly.pdbx_seq_one_letter_code
_entity_poly.pdbx_strand_id
1 'polypeptide(L)'
;MTPVWIFPAYPLLIVGPHAGNLAKKTVAERSLEIIVGGVVLQGIGFMVSLMIYAAFLYRLMTQKLPRESLRPGMFISVGPSGFTISGLITMGQTLPSCVPDSFMGDGKLAGQVSKILANWAGLWLWGLALWFFFVSVGAHASPATRRRMDFAMTWYSFIFPNTALTTATFSVAQALDNNRPINIVGCVLTVGLIPLWLFVAYMQVRAVLTRQILWPQKQEDRDEGGFKETPQHGQTRDERRRERVVEQLDNEEPYRSAIPGPAPTPFMRTPFASNTNLPAQIQAEQQAQMSERLSKGLHRRKTDLLMP
;
A
#
# COMPACT_ATOMS: atom_id res chain seq x y z
N MET A 1 -1.75 5.32 7.26
CA MET A 1 -0.62 4.60 6.63
C MET A 1 -1.02 4.00 5.29
N THR A 2 -0.28 4.28 4.23
CA THR A 2 -0.45 3.68 2.89
C THR A 2 0.51 2.47 2.74
N PRO A 3 0.26 1.55 1.80
CA PRO A 3 1.17 0.42 1.54
C PRO A 3 2.60 0.83 1.13
N VAL A 4 2.75 2.06 0.61
CA VAL A 4 4.03 2.67 0.21
C VAL A 4 5.06 2.64 1.34
N TRP A 5 4.62 2.66 2.60
CA TRP A 5 5.50 2.58 3.77
C TRP A 5 6.31 1.28 3.84
N ILE A 6 5.97 0.25 3.06
CA ILE A 6 6.73 -1.00 2.95
C ILE A 6 8.00 -0.82 2.12
N PHE A 7 8.11 0.22 1.28
CA PHE A 7 9.24 0.37 0.35
C PHE A 7 10.64 0.29 0.96
N PRO A 8 10.93 0.82 2.18
CA PRO A 8 12.23 0.64 2.80
C PRO A 8 12.62 -0.84 3.04
N ALA A 9 11.63 -1.74 3.17
CA ALA A 9 11.87 -3.18 3.34
C ALA A 9 12.01 -3.95 2.01
N TYR A 10 11.59 -3.36 0.88
CA TYR A 10 11.60 -4.03 -0.43
C TYR A 10 12.99 -4.47 -0.92
N PRO A 11 14.06 -3.67 -0.76
CA PRO A 11 15.41 -4.14 -1.12
C PRO A 11 15.77 -5.45 -0.43
N LEU A 12 15.44 -5.60 0.86
CA LEU A 12 15.67 -6.84 1.61
C LEU A 12 14.81 -8.00 1.09
N LEU A 13 13.56 -7.73 0.71
CA LEU A 13 12.65 -8.73 0.16
C LEU A 13 13.09 -9.29 -1.19
N ILE A 14 13.83 -8.50 -1.97
CA ILE A 14 14.31 -8.90 -3.30
C ILE A 14 15.59 -9.77 -3.18
N VAL A 15 16.32 -9.68 -2.06
CA VAL A 15 17.54 -10.47 -1.83
C VAL A 15 17.29 -11.97 -1.88
N GLY A 16 16.21 -12.49 -1.27
CA GLY A 16 15.95 -13.93 -1.22
C GLY A 16 15.83 -14.58 -2.61
N PRO A 17 14.96 -14.07 -3.51
CA PRO A 17 14.91 -14.55 -4.90
C PRO A 17 16.25 -14.50 -5.63
N HIS A 18 17.07 -13.46 -5.42
CA HIS A 18 18.40 -13.39 -6.01
C HIS A 18 19.37 -14.41 -5.40
N ALA A 19 19.35 -14.58 -4.09
CA ALA A 19 20.13 -15.59 -3.39
C ALA A 19 19.78 -17.00 -3.89
N GLY A 20 18.50 -17.32 -4.06
CA GLY A 20 18.04 -18.59 -4.62
C GLY A 20 18.50 -18.82 -6.06
N ASN A 21 18.57 -17.78 -6.88
CA ASN A 21 19.09 -17.88 -8.25
C ASN A 21 20.62 -17.98 -8.31
N LEU A 22 21.33 -17.29 -7.42
CA LEU A 22 22.79 -17.27 -7.36
C LEU A 22 23.34 -18.58 -6.75
N ALA A 23 22.69 -19.10 -5.70
CA ALA A 23 23.05 -20.35 -5.05
C ALA A 23 23.11 -21.53 -6.03
N LYS A 24 22.16 -21.58 -6.98
CA LYS A 24 22.11 -22.61 -8.05
C LYS A 24 23.28 -22.56 -9.04
N LYS A 25 24.01 -21.44 -9.11
CA LYS A 25 25.05 -21.18 -10.12
C LYS A 25 26.46 -21.13 -9.55
N THR A 26 26.61 -21.38 -8.25
CA THR A 26 27.90 -21.35 -7.56
C THR A 26 28.31 -22.73 -7.04
N VAL A 27 29.50 -22.84 -6.48
CA VAL A 27 29.99 -24.06 -5.84
C VAL A 27 29.26 -24.31 -4.51
N ALA A 28 29.12 -25.59 -4.14
CA ALA A 28 28.31 -26.03 -2.99
C ALA A 28 28.63 -25.27 -1.68
N GLU A 29 29.91 -25.10 -1.36
CA GLU A 29 30.36 -24.40 -0.15
C GLU A 29 29.84 -22.95 -0.08
N ARG A 30 29.94 -22.21 -1.20
CA ARG A 30 29.44 -20.83 -1.30
C ARG A 30 27.91 -20.76 -1.40
N SER A 31 27.28 -21.79 -1.96
CA SER A 31 25.82 -21.86 -2.07
C SER A 31 25.15 -21.83 -0.70
N LEU A 32 25.69 -22.59 0.27
CA LEU A 32 25.14 -22.61 1.62
C LEU A 32 25.23 -21.23 2.30
N GLU A 33 26.38 -20.55 2.21
CA GLU A 33 26.57 -19.20 2.77
C GLU A 33 25.58 -18.19 2.18
N ILE A 34 25.37 -18.23 0.86
CA ILE A 34 24.42 -17.37 0.15
C ILE A 34 22.99 -17.66 0.60
N ILE A 35 22.62 -18.94 0.76
CA ILE A 35 21.28 -19.32 1.23
C ILE A 35 21.06 -18.83 2.66
N VAL A 36 22.03 -19.02 3.56
CA VAL A 36 21.92 -18.55 4.95
C VAL A 36 21.75 -17.04 5.01
N GLY A 37 22.60 -16.27 4.31
CA GLY A 37 22.47 -14.82 4.23
C GLY A 37 21.16 -14.38 3.59
N GLY A 38 20.74 -15.06 2.53
CA GLY A 38 19.48 -14.81 1.82
C GLY A 38 18.25 -15.02 2.72
N VAL A 39 18.22 -16.12 3.49
CA VAL A 39 17.12 -16.41 4.44
C VAL A 39 17.04 -15.35 5.54
N VAL A 40 18.18 -14.92 6.10
CA VAL A 40 18.22 -13.89 7.16
C VAL A 40 17.70 -12.55 6.63
N LEU A 41 18.23 -12.07 5.50
CA LEU A 41 17.83 -10.79 4.92
C LEU A 41 16.36 -10.81 4.45
N GLN A 42 15.91 -11.92 3.85
CA GLN A 42 14.52 -12.12 3.50
C GLN A 42 13.62 -12.08 4.74
N GLY A 43 14.03 -12.74 5.83
CA GLY A 43 13.31 -12.76 7.10
C GLY A 43 13.12 -11.36 7.67
N ILE A 44 14.16 -10.53 7.68
CA ILE A 44 14.07 -9.13 8.14
C ILE A 44 13.06 -8.36 7.27
N GLY A 45 13.19 -8.42 5.95
CA GLY A 45 12.29 -7.72 5.03
C GLY A 45 10.82 -8.14 5.22
N PHE A 46 10.57 -9.44 5.41
CA PHE A 46 9.23 -9.96 5.61
C PHE A 46 8.65 -9.59 6.98
N MET A 47 9.43 -9.68 8.07
CA MET A 47 8.96 -9.30 9.41
C MET A 47 8.60 -7.81 9.50
N VAL A 48 9.41 -6.92 8.92
CA VAL A 48 9.07 -5.48 8.85
C VAL A 48 7.79 -5.27 8.05
N SER A 49 7.62 -6.00 6.95
CA SER A 49 6.40 -5.92 6.14
C SER A 49 5.16 -6.37 6.91
N LEU A 50 5.25 -7.41 7.76
CA LEU A 50 4.14 -7.86 8.61
C LEU A 50 3.67 -6.77 9.58
N MET A 51 4.59 -6.00 10.17
CA MET A 51 4.23 -4.88 11.06
C MET A 51 3.44 -3.80 10.30
N ILE A 52 3.87 -3.50 9.07
CA ILE A 52 3.19 -2.50 8.23
C ILE A 52 1.85 -3.03 7.71
N TYR A 53 1.75 -4.33 7.42
CA TYR A 53 0.47 -4.96 7.08
C TYR A 53 -0.56 -4.77 8.19
N ALA A 54 -0.20 -4.99 9.45
CA ALA A 54 -1.13 -4.81 10.56
C ALA A 54 -1.72 -3.38 10.59
N ALA A 55 -0.87 -2.36 10.48
CA ALA A 55 -1.31 -0.97 10.45
C ALA A 55 -2.12 -0.62 9.19
N PHE A 56 -1.74 -1.18 8.04
CA PHE A 56 -2.46 -1.00 6.78
C PHE A 56 -3.85 -1.63 6.82
N LEU A 57 -3.99 -2.85 7.34
CA LEU A 57 -5.27 -3.52 7.49
C LEU A 57 -6.19 -2.80 8.48
N TYR A 58 -5.64 -2.34 9.60
CA TYR A 58 -6.38 -1.49 10.54
C TYR A 58 -6.96 -0.25 9.85
N ARG A 59 -6.16 0.41 9.00
CA ARG A 59 -6.65 1.56 8.21
C ARG A 59 -7.76 1.17 7.26
N LEU A 60 -7.65 0.05 6.53
CA LEU A 60 -8.70 -0.38 5.60
C LEU A 60 -10.03 -0.68 6.29
N MET A 61 -10.00 -1.10 7.55
CA MET A 61 -11.21 -1.35 8.34
C MET A 61 -11.82 -0.08 8.95
N THR A 62 -11.04 0.99 9.11
CA THR A 62 -11.47 2.20 9.85
C THR A 62 -11.65 3.43 8.96
N GLN A 63 -11.06 3.44 7.77
CA GLN A 63 -11.02 4.58 6.87
C GLN A 63 -11.52 4.20 5.47
N LYS A 64 -11.94 5.20 4.68
CA LYS A 64 -12.30 4.99 3.27
C LYS A 64 -11.08 4.54 2.46
N LEU A 65 -11.36 3.90 1.32
CA LEU A 65 -10.32 3.55 0.36
C LEU A 65 -9.52 4.79 -0.08
N PRO A 66 -8.22 4.63 -0.40
CA PRO A 66 -7.40 5.73 -0.92
C PRO A 66 -8.05 6.45 -2.11
N ARG A 67 -7.67 7.71 -2.31
CA ARG A 67 -7.96 8.48 -3.53
C ARG A 67 -7.64 7.62 -4.76
N GLU A 68 -8.46 7.72 -5.81
CA GLU A 68 -8.41 6.81 -6.97
C GLU A 68 -7.03 6.73 -7.62
N SER A 69 -6.33 7.86 -7.76
CA SER A 69 -4.96 7.92 -8.29
C SER A 69 -3.92 7.15 -7.46
N LEU A 70 -4.17 6.92 -6.17
CA LEU A 70 -3.27 6.21 -5.25
C LEU A 70 -3.69 4.75 -5.00
N ARG A 71 -4.88 4.33 -5.48
CA ARG A 71 -5.35 2.94 -5.36
C ARG A 71 -4.45 1.90 -6.00
N PRO A 72 -3.73 2.15 -7.11
CA PRO A 72 -2.76 1.18 -7.63
C PRO A 72 -1.75 0.74 -6.56
N GLY A 73 -1.39 1.63 -5.64
CA GLY A 73 -0.50 1.34 -4.51
C GLY A 73 -0.99 0.24 -3.56
N MET A 74 -2.27 -0.15 -3.61
CA MET A 74 -2.80 -1.29 -2.84
C MET A 74 -2.09 -2.60 -3.18
N PHE A 75 -1.69 -2.77 -4.44
CA PHE A 75 -0.97 -3.95 -4.89
C PHE A 75 0.43 -4.08 -4.26
N ILE A 76 1.03 -3.01 -3.73
CA ILE A 76 2.30 -3.06 -2.99
C ILE A 76 2.23 -4.06 -1.82
N SER A 77 1.05 -4.33 -1.28
CA SER A 77 0.91 -5.33 -0.23
C SER A 77 1.08 -6.77 -0.72
N VAL A 78 1.01 -7.06 -2.02
CA VAL A 78 1.22 -8.41 -2.58
C VAL A 78 2.71 -8.79 -2.58
N GLY A 79 3.58 -7.82 -2.81
CA GLY A 79 5.00 -8.02 -3.09
C GLY A 79 5.78 -8.75 -1.98
N PRO A 80 5.68 -8.36 -0.69
CA PRO A 80 6.47 -8.99 0.37
C PRO A 80 6.24 -10.49 0.49
N SER A 81 4.98 -10.94 0.42
CA SER A 81 4.70 -12.37 0.41
C SER A 81 5.21 -13.03 -0.88
N GLY A 82 4.94 -12.45 -2.06
CA GLY A 82 5.39 -12.99 -3.35
C GLY A 82 6.90 -13.21 -3.44
N PHE A 83 7.70 -12.21 -3.05
CA PHE A 83 9.15 -12.32 -3.07
C PHE A 83 9.66 -13.32 -2.02
N THR A 84 9.04 -13.37 -0.84
CA THR A 84 9.42 -14.33 0.21
C THR A 84 9.16 -15.77 -0.21
N ILE A 85 8.01 -16.05 -0.83
CA ILE A 85 7.69 -17.38 -1.39
C ILE A 85 8.73 -17.78 -2.43
N SER A 86 8.98 -16.89 -3.40
CA SER A 86 9.94 -17.14 -4.48
C SER A 86 11.33 -17.42 -3.92
N GLY A 87 11.81 -16.61 -2.97
CA GLY A 87 13.12 -16.77 -2.33
C GLY A 87 13.23 -18.04 -1.50
N LEU A 88 12.29 -18.29 -0.58
CA LEU A 88 12.31 -19.46 0.30
C LEU A 88 12.29 -20.76 -0.50
N ILE A 89 11.36 -20.91 -1.45
CA ILE A 89 11.27 -22.13 -2.25
C ILE A 89 12.53 -22.32 -3.09
N THR A 90 12.98 -21.30 -3.84
CA THR A 90 14.14 -21.46 -4.72
C THR A 90 15.45 -21.73 -3.98
N MET A 91 15.68 -21.11 -2.82
CA MET A 91 16.79 -21.45 -1.93
C MET A 91 16.64 -22.86 -1.35
N GLY A 92 15.43 -23.20 -0.87
CA GLY A 92 15.12 -24.51 -0.30
C GLY A 92 15.35 -25.67 -1.25
N GLN A 93 15.08 -25.50 -2.56
CA GLN A 93 15.37 -26.51 -3.57
C GLN A 93 16.87 -26.81 -3.74
N THR A 94 17.74 -25.88 -3.36
CA THR A 94 19.20 -25.99 -3.53
C THR A 94 19.88 -26.59 -2.28
N LEU A 95 19.23 -26.51 -1.12
CA LEU A 95 19.78 -26.99 0.15
C LEU A 95 20.23 -28.46 0.12
N PRO A 96 19.46 -29.43 -0.39
CA PRO A 96 19.88 -30.83 -0.41
C PRO A 96 21.19 -31.12 -1.16
N SER A 97 21.59 -30.24 -2.08
CA SER A 97 22.81 -30.41 -2.89
C SER A 97 24.01 -29.60 -2.41
N CYS A 98 23.83 -28.69 -1.44
CA CYS A 98 24.91 -27.80 -0.99
C CYS A 98 25.26 -27.90 0.50
N VAL A 99 24.47 -28.62 1.29
CA VAL A 99 24.76 -28.85 2.72
C VAL A 99 25.87 -29.90 2.89
N PRO A 100 26.90 -29.64 3.72
CA PRO A 100 27.90 -30.65 4.09
C PRO A 100 27.28 -31.82 4.86
N ASP A 101 27.88 -33.01 4.81
CA ASP A 101 27.36 -34.23 5.47
C ASP A 101 27.19 -34.07 6.99
N SER A 102 28.06 -33.29 7.64
CA SER A 102 27.99 -33.02 9.08
C SER A 102 27.08 -31.85 9.47
N PHE A 103 26.43 -31.20 8.49
CA PHE A 103 25.60 -30.02 8.74
C PHE A 103 24.39 -30.36 9.61
N MET A 104 24.24 -29.67 10.75
CA MET A 104 23.18 -29.93 11.73
C MET A 104 23.12 -31.40 12.21
N GLY A 105 24.26 -32.09 12.25
CA GLY A 105 24.39 -33.48 12.70
C GLY A 105 24.17 -34.52 11.59
N ASP A 106 23.18 -34.34 10.73
CA ASP A 106 22.93 -35.14 9.53
C ASP A 106 22.54 -34.21 8.38
N GLY A 107 23.53 -33.85 7.54
CA GLY A 107 23.37 -32.89 6.47
C GLY A 107 22.37 -33.34 5.41
N LYS A 108 22.36 -34.65 5.08
CA LYS A 108 21.43 -35.21 4.10
C LYS A 108 20.00 -35.06 4.58
N LEU A 109 19.73 -35.40 5.84
CA LEU A 109 18.41 -35.22 6.45
C LEU A 109 18.06 -33.72 6.55
N ALA A 110 18.98 -32.89 7.06
CA ALA A 110 18.76 -31.46 7.26
C ALA A 110 18.41 -30.72 5.96
N GLY A 111 19.12 -31.03 4.86
CA GLY A 111 18.85 -30.47 3.54
C GLY A 111 17.47 -30.85 3.01
N GLN A 112 17.08 -32.13 3.12
CA GLN A 112 15.76 -32.60 2.69
C GLN A 112 14.63 -32.00 3.53
N VAL A 113 14.78 -31.98 4.85
CA VAL A 113 13.79 -31.38 5.77
C VAL A 113 13.64 -29.89 5.49
N SER A 114 14.74 -29.18 5.27
CA SER A 114 14.70 -27.75 4.96
C SER A 114 14.02 -27.45 3.62
N LYS A 115 14.24 -28.28 2.59
CA LYS A 115 13.49 -28.20 1.33
C LYS A 115 11.98 -28.38 1.56
N ILE A 116 11.58 -29.39 2.34
CA ILE A 116 10.18 -29.67 2.64
C ILE A 116 9.55 -28.49 3.39
N LEU A 117 10.24 -27.96 4.41
CA LEU A 117 9.78 -26.80 5.18
C LEU A 117 9.64 -25.56 4.29
N ALA A 118 10.61 -25.29 3.42
CA ALA A 118 10.55 -24.17 2.48
C ALA A 118 9.35 -24.27 1.53
N ASN A 119 9.05 -25.47 1.03
CA ASN A 119 7.89 -25.73 0.18
C ASN A 119 6.57 -25.43 0.91
N TRP A 120 6.40 -25.95 2.13
CA TRP A 120 5.18 -25.73 2.92
C TRP A 120 5.04 -24.28 3.39
N ALA A 121 6.12 -23.64 3.81
CA ALA A 121 6.12 -22.22 4.18
C ALA A 121 5.76 -21.33 2.97
N GLY A 122 6.31 -21.63 1.80
CA GLY A 122 5.97 -20.94 0.55
C GLY A 122 4.50 -21.13 0.16
N LEU A 123 3.96 -22.35 0.25
CA LEU A 123 2.55 -22.61 -0.01
C LEU A 123 1.64 -21.87 0.98
N TRP A 124 2.00 -21.85 2.26
CA TRP A 124 1.24 -21.11 3.28
C TRP A 124 1.23 -19.59 3.00
N LEU A 125 2.38 -19.02 2.68
CA LEU A 125 2.50 -17.60 2.32
C LEU A 125 1.78 -17.25 1.00
N TRP A 126 1.66 -18.21 0.08
CA TRP A 126 0.92 -18.01 -1.18
C TRP A 126 -0.55 -17.64 -0.93
N GLY A 127 -1.18 -18.23 0.11
CA GLY A 127 -2.51 -17.82 0.56
C GLY A 127 -2.59 -16.34 0.94
N LEU A 128 -1.58 -15.83 1.67
CA LEU A 128 -1.50 -14.41 2.04
C LEU A 128 -1.31 -13.52 0.81
N ALA A 129 -0.48 -13.93 -0.15
CA ALA A 129 -0.23 -13.18 -1.38
C ALA A 129 -1.51 -13.07 -2.24
N LEU A 130 -2.23 -14.19 -2.42
CA LEU A 130 -3.51 -14.23 -3.12
C LEU A 130 -4.56 -13.38 -2.42
N TRP A 131 -4.60 -13.42 -1.09
CA TRP A 131 -5.54 -12.60 -0.33
C TRP A 131 -5.33 -11.11 -0.58
N PHE A 132 -4.09 -10.61 -0.46
CA PHE A 132 -3.78 -9.20 -0.76
C PHE A 132 -4.05 -8.84 -2.22
N PHE A 133 -3.84 -9.78 -3.14
CA PHE A 133 -4.15 -9.60 -4.56
C PHE A 133 -5.65 -9.39 -4.77
N PHE A 134 -6.50 -10.25 -4.21
CA PHE A 134 -7.96 -10.13 -4.32
C PHE A 134 -8.49 -8.87 -3.62
N VAL A 135 -7.95 -8.50 -2.45
CA VAL A 135 -8.28 -7.22 -1.80
C VAL A 135 -7.95 -6.04 -2.71
N SER A 136 -6.79 -6.08 -3.37
CA SER A 136 -6.35 -5.03 -4.29
C SER A 136 -7.24 -4.97 -5.54
N VAL A 137 -7.60 -6.11 -6.13
CA VAL A 137 -8.54 -6.18 -7.26
C VAL A 137 -9.92 -5.65 -6.85
N GLY A 138 -10.44 -6.06 -5.69
CA GLY A 138 -11.73 -5.59 -5.16
C GLY A 138 -11.77 -4.07 -4.95
N ALA A 139 -10.67 -3.47 -4.50
CA ALA A 139 -10.55 -2.02 -4.35
C ALA A 139 -10.67 -1.24 -5.69
N HIS A 140 -10.39 -1.90 -6.82
CA HIS A 140 -10.50 -1.31 -8.16
C HIS A 140 -11.83 -1.67 -8.85
N ALA A 141 -12.50 -2.75 -8.46
CA ALA A 141 -13.79 -3.16 -9.02
C ALA A 141 -14.98 -2.28 -8.57
N SER A 142 -14.80 -1.43 -7.55
CA SER A 142 -15.87 -0.59 -7.00
C SER A 142 -16.43 0.40 -8.05
N PRO A 143 -17.78 0.54 -8.21
CA PRO A 143 -18.43 1.48 -9.13
C PRO A 143 -18.08 2.96 -8.91
N ALA A 144 -17.50 3.30 -7.75
CA ALA A 144 -16.99 4.64 -7.46
C ALA A 144 -15.86 5.06 -8.41
N THR A 145 -15.15 4.11 -9.03
CA THR A 145 -13.96 4.32 -9.89
C THR A 145 -14.27 4.85 -11.30
N ARG A 146 -15.49 5.35 -11.57
CA ARG A 146 -15.87 5.87 -12.90
C ARG A 146 -15.26 7.23 -13.26
N ARG A 147 -14.42 7.81 -12.41
CA ARG A 147 -13.69 9.04 -12.72
C ARG A 147 -12.37 8.73 -13.41
N ARG A 148 -11.94 9.64 -14.29
CA ARG A 148 -10.66 9.55 -15.00
C ARG A 148 -9.54 9.61 -13.95
N MET A 149 -8.82 8.52 -13.79
CA MET A 149 -7.60 8.49 -12.97
C MET A 149 -6.48 9.19 -13.73
N ASP A 150 -5.93 10.25 -13.15
CA ASP A 150 -4.67 10.83 -13.63
C ASP A 150 -3.53 9.82 -13.41
N PHE A 151 -2.59 9.80 -14.34
CA PHE A 151 -1.42 8.95 -14.23
C PHE A 151 -0.61 9.36 -13.01
N ALA A 152 -0.16 8.39 -12.22
CA ALA A 152 0.71 8.59 -11.07
C ALA A 152 1.79 7.50 -11.06
N MET A 153 2.94 7.77 -10.44
CA MET A 153 4.02 6.77 -10.34
C MET A 153 3.56 5.50 -9.61
N THR A 154 2.56 5.61 -8.73
CA THR A 154 1.89 4.48 -8.08
C THR A 154 1.34 3.44 -9.05
N TRP A 155 1.05 3.78 -10.31
CA TRP A 155 0.56 2.84 -11.34
C TRP A 155 1.54 1.69 -11.61
N TYR A 156 2.84 1.87 -11.39
CA TYR A 156 3.81 0.77 -11.48
C TYR A 156 3.57 -0.35 -10.44
N SER A 157 2.78 -0.08 -9.40
CA SER A 157 2.31 -1.08 -8.45
C SER A 157 1.34 -2.09 -9.06
N PHE A 158 0.75 -1.81 -10.23
CA PHE A 158 0.02 -2.84 -10.99
C PHE A 158 0.95 -3.92 -11.53
N ILE A 159 2.24 -3.63 -11.70
CA ILE A 159 3.20 -4.54 -12.30
C ILE A 159 4.08 -5.17 -11.24
N PHE A 160 4.88 -4.37 -10.54
CA PHE A 160 6.02 -4.86 -9.77
C PHE A 160 5.67 -5.84 -8.63
N PRO A 161 4.66 -5.60 -7.78
CA PRO A 161 4.22 -6.58 -6.80
C PRO A 161 3.55 -7.82 -7.42
N ASN A 162 2.89 -7.66 -8.56
CA ASN A 162 2.20 -8.76 -9.23
C ASN A 162 3.16 -9.67 -10.00
N THR A 163 4.32 -9.17 -10.45
CA THR A 163 5.40 -10.05 -10.93
C THR A 163 5.90 -10.94 -9.81
N ALA A 164 6.01 -10.43 -8.58
CA ALA A 164 6.37 -11.24 -7.41
C ALA A 164 5.33 -12.35 -7.13
N LEU A 165 4.03 -12.05 -7.24
CA LEU A 165 2.98 -13.07 -7.14
C LEU A 165 3.08 -14.12 -8.26
N THR A 166 3.42 -13.69 -9.46
CA THR A 166 3.56 -14.58 -10.62
C THR A 166 4.75 -15.54 -10.44
N THR A 167 5.92 -15.01 -10.05
CA THR A 167 7.10 -15.84 -9.75
C THR A 167 6.87 -16.75 -8.55
N ALA A 168 6.14 -16.28 -7.53
CA ALA A 168 5.74 -17.10 -6.40
C ALA A 168 4.85 -18.27 -6.83
N THR A 169 3.89 -18.00 -7.72
CA THR A 169 2.97 -19.03 -8.22
C THR A 169 3.71 -20.13 -8.97
N PHE A 170 4.70 -19.78 -9.81
CA PHE A 170 5.57 -20.77 -10.45
C PHE A 170 6.45 -21.53 -9.46
N SER A 171 6.97 -20.84 -8.44
CA SER A 171 7.76 -21.48 -7.37
C SER A 171 6.92 -22.50 -6.59
N VAL A 172 5.67 -22.16 -6.26
CA VAL A 172 4.71 -23.06 -5.61
C VAL A 172 4.36 -24.25 -6.51
N ALA A 173 4.15 -24.02 -7.81
CA ALA A 173 3.93 -25.10 -8.76
C ALA A 173 5.11 -26.09 -8.78
N GLN A 174 6.35 -25.58 -8.81
CA GLN A 174 7.56 -26.40 -8.73
C GLN A 174 7.65 -27.15 -7.40
N ALA A 175 7.31 -26.51 -6.28
CA ALA A 175 7.32 -27.12 -4.96
C ALA A 175 6.32 -28.29 -4.81
N LEU A 176 5.23 -28.27 -5.57
CA LEU A 176 4.19 -29.30 -5.63
C LEU A 176 4.36 -30.20 -6.86
N ASP A 177 5.60 -30.62 -7.14
CA ASP A 177 5.96 -31.54 -8.23
C ASP A 177 5.51 -31.07 -9.62
N ASN A 178 5.77 -29.79 -9.92
CA ASN A 178 5.39 -29.14 -11.19
C ASN A 178 3.87 -29.20 -11.47
N ASN A 179 3.07 -28.98 -10.44
CA ASN A 179 1.60 -29.01 -10.52
C ASN A 179 1.08 -28.21 -11.74
N ARG A 180 0.47 -28.93 -12.69
CA ARG A 180 0.04 -28.36 -13.98
C ARG A 180 -1.02 -27.25 -13.84
N PRO A 181 -2.10 -27.41 -13.04
CA PRO A 181 -3.06 -26.33 -12.79
C PRO A 181 -2.42 -25.03 -12.28
N ILE A 182 -1.52 -25.10 -11.29
CA ILE A 182 -0.89 -23.90 -10.71
C ILE A 182 0.05 -23.25 -11.75
N ASN A 183 0.77 -24.05 -12.54
CA ASN A 183 1.56 -23.54 -13.66
C ASN A 183 0.71 -22.76 -14.68
N ILE A 184 -0.49 -23.26 -15.01
CA ILE A 184 -1.42 -22.55 -15.90
C ILE A 184 -1.83 -21.20 -15.29
N VAL A 185 -2.11 -21.15 -13.98
CA VAL A 185 -2.40 -19.87 -13.28
C VAL A 185 -1.21 -18.90 -13.41
N GLY A 186 0.02 -19.37 -13.19
CA GLY A 186 1.23 -18.56 -13.41
C GLY A 186 1.33 -18.02 -14.84
N CYS A 187 1.03 -18.84 -15.84
CA CYS A 187 1.00 -18.42 -17.25
C CYS A 187 -0.06 -17.36 -17.51
N VAL A 188 -1.28 -17.52 -16.97
CA VAL A 188 -2.36 -16.53 -17.10
C VAL A 188 -1.97 -15.19 -16.47
N LEU A 189 -1.39 -15.21 -15.27
CA LEU A 189 -0.88 -14.00 -14.61
C LEU A 189 0.21 -13.31 -15.46
N THR A 190 1.14 -14.10 -16.03
CA THR A 190 2.20 -13.58 -16.92
C THR A 190 1.61 -12.91 -18.16
N VAL A 191 0.68 -13.59 -18.85
CA VAL A 191 0.03 -13.06 -20.06
C VAL A 191 -0.79 -11.81 -19.76
N GLY A 192 -1.38 -11.70 -18.56
CA GLY A 192 -2.07 -10.47 -18.12
C GLY A 192 -1.12 -9.32 -17.80
N LEU A 193 0.06 -9.61 -17.23
CA LEU A 193 1.04 -8.60 -16.85
C LEU A 193 1.70 -7.90 -18.04
N ILE A 194 1.96 -8.61 -19.14
CA ILE A 194 2.59 -8.05 -20.34
C ILE A 194 1.80 -6.85 -20.93
N PRO A 195 0.50 -6.98 -21.30
CA PRO A 195 -0.28 -5.87 -21.83
C PRO A 195 -0.51 -4.79 -20.78
N LEU A 196 -0.65 -5.16 -19.50
CA LEU A 196 -0.78 -4.18 -18.42
C LEU A 196 0.49 -3.32 -18.28
N TRP A 197 1.67 -3.92 -18.41
CA TRP A 197 2.95 -3.21 -18.41
C TRP A 197 3.07 -2.28 -19.61
N LEU A 198 2.74 -2.75 -20.81
CA LEU A 198 2.71 -1.92 -22.02
C LEU A 198 1.76 -0.73 -21.87
N PHE A 199 0.58 -0.95 -21.28
CA PHE A 199 -0.38 0.09 -21.00
C PHE A 199 0.15 1.14 -20.01
N VAL A 200 0.73 0.71 -18.89
CA VAL A 200 1.32 1.61 -17.88
C VAL A 200 2.49 2.40 -18.48
N ALA A 201 3.35 1.75 -19.25
CA ALA A 201 4.48 2.39 -19.93
C ALA A 201 4.00 3.43 -20.97
N TYR A 202 3.00 3.09 -21.78
CA TYR A 202 2.38 4.03 -22.71
C TYR A 202 1.79 5.25 -21.98
N MET A 203 1.07 5.02 -20.89
CA MET A 203 0.48 6.09 -20.09
C MET A 203 1.53 6.97 -19.42
N GLN A 204 2.66 6.41 -19.01
CA GLN A 204 3.81 7.18 -18.53
C GLN A 204 4.34 8.11 -19.63
N VAL A 205 4.61 7.58 -20.83
CA VAL A 205 5.10 8.39 -21.96
C VAL A 205 4.10 9.50 -22.30
N ARG A 206 2.80 9.17 -22.37
CA ARG A 206 1.74 10.17 -22.56
C ARG A 206 1.74 11.23 -21.45
N ALA A 207 1.93 10.84 -20.20
CA ALA A 207 1.97 11.74 -19.05
C ALA A 207 3.17 12.70 -19.13
N VAL A 208 4.35 12.23 -19.58
CA VAL A 208 5.50 13.10 -19.85
C VAL A 208 5.17 14.09 -20.96
N LEU A 209 4.65 13.61 -22.10
CA LEU A 209 4.36 14.44 -23.28
C LEU A 209 3.26 15.48 -23.00
N THR A 210 2.26 15.14 -22.20
CA THR A 210 1.18 16.05 -21.76
C THR A 210 1.57 16.91 -20.56
N ARG A 211 2.83 16.83 -20.13
CA ARG A 211 3.39 17.56 -18.99
C ARG A 211 2.59 17.31 -17.71
N GLN A 212 2.05 16.11 -17.52
CA GLN A 212 1.37 15.71 -16.28
C GLN A 212 2.37 15.34 -15.19
N ILE A 213 3.53 14.80 -15.57
CA ILE A 213 4.67 14.50 -14.70
C ILE A 213 5.92 15.26 -15.16
N LEU A 214 6.91 15.42 -14.27
CA LEU A 214 8.16 16.17 -14.53
C LEU A 214 7.90 17.63 -14.96
N TRP A 215 6.92 18.27 -14.35
CA TRP A 215 6.57 19.66 -14.62
C TRP A 215 6.32 20.40 -13.29
N PRO A 216 6.77 21.66 -13.12
CA PRO A 216 6.62 22.38 -11.86
C PRO A 216 5.17 22.42 -11.36
N GLN A 217 4.97 22.23 -10.05
CA GLN A 217 3.68 22.24 -9.34
C GLN A 217 2.68 21.16 -9.78
N LYS A 218 3.14 20.07 -10.39
CA LYS A 218 2.29 18.93 -10.74
C LYS A 218 2.70 17.66 -10.00
N GLN A 219 1.70 16.84 -9.70
CA GLN A 219 1.88 15.52 -9.11
C GLN A 219 2.64 15.55 -7.76
N GLU A 220 3.76 14.81 -7.66
CA GLU A 220 4.61 14.68 -6.47
C GLU A 220 5.29 16.02 -6.12
N ASP A 221 5.55 16.90 -7.09
CA ASP A 221 6.16 18.23 -6.89
C ASP A 221 5.15 19.31 -6.46
N ARG A 222 3.92 18.94 -6.04
CA ARG A 222 2.89 19.91 -5.64
C ARG A 222 3.21 20.59 -4.32
N ASP A 223 3.68 19.82 -3.35
CA ASP A 223 3.90 20.26 -1.97
C ASP A 223 5.39 20.46 -1.65
N GLU A 224 6.26 20.08 -2.59
CA GLU A 224 7.72 20.16 -2.46
C GLU A 224 8.25 21.34 -3.30
N GLY A 225 8.97 22.27 -2.65
CA GLY A 225 9.66 23.38 -3.33
C GLY A 225 9.20 24.81 -2.98
N GLY A 226 8.35 25.00 -1.96
CA GLY A 226 8.03 26.33 -1.43
C GLY A 226 7.31 27.26 -2.42
N PHE A 227 6.67 26.70 -3.44
CA PHE A 227 5.96 27.46 -4.46
C PHE A 227 4.66 28.06 -3.90
N LYS A 228 4.31 29.28 -4.33
CA LYS A 228 2.99 29.86 -4.03
C LYS A 228 1.93 29.08 -4.82
N GLU A 229 0.86 28.62 -4.15
CA GLU A 229 -0.27 27.92 -4.78
C GLU A 229 -0.73 28.68 -6.03
N THR A 230 -0.47 28.10 -7.20
CA THR A 230 -0.90 28.69 -8.47
C THR A 230 -2.06 27.84 -9.01
N PRO A 231 -3.18 28.45 -9.44
CA PRO A 231 -4.39 27.70 -9.79
C PRO A 231 -4.16 26.72 -10.94
N GLN A 232 -4.59 25.46 -10.73
CA GLN A 232 -4.53 24.38 -11.71
C GLN A 232 -5.22 24.77 -13.03
N HIS A 233 -4.54 24.55 -14.17
CA HIS A 233 -5.10 24.82 -15.50
C HIS A 233 -6.29 23.90 -15.75
N GLY A 234 -7.50 24.46 -15.82
CA GLY A 234 -8.75 23.75 -16.10
C GLY A 234 -9.65 23.43 -14.89
N GLN A 235 -9.23 23.70 -13.65
CA GLN A 235 -10.13 23.55 -12.49
C GLN A 235 -10.99 24.80 -12.29
N THR A 236 -12.29 24.57 -12.15
CA THR A 236 -13.22 25.64 -11.76
C THR A 236 -13.01 26.03 -10.30
N ARG A 237 -13.36 27.28 -9.98
CA ARG A 237 -13.19 27.86 -8.64
C ARG A 237 -13.93 27.06 -7.55
N ASP A 238 -15.02 26.39 -7.91
CA ASP A 238 -15.81 25.53 -7.02
C ASP A 238 -15.17 24.17 -6.76
N GLU A 239 -14.50 23.57 -7.76
CA GLU A 239 -13.75 22.33 -7.56
C GLU A 239 -12.60 22.54 -6.58
N ARG A 240 -11.87 23.66 -6.71
CA ARG A 240 -10.83 24.06 -5.74
C ARG A 240 -11.38 24.28 -4.33
N ARG A 241 -12.58 24.88 -4.23
CA ARG A 241 -13.22 25.11 -2.95
C ARG A 241 -13.64 23.80 -2.28
N ARG A 242 -14.14 22.85 -3.07
CA ARG A 242 -14.50 21.51 -2.60
C ARG A 242 -13.27 20.72 -2.17
N GLU A 243 -12.19 20.73 -2.95
CA GLU A 243 -10.94 20.05 -2.60
C GLU A 243 -10.33 20.60 -1.31
N ARG A 244 -10.25 21.93 -1.15
CA ARG A 244 -9.77 22.54 0.10
C ARG A 244 -10.63 22.21 1.30
N VAL A 245 -11.95 22.14 1.13
CA VAL A 245 -12.86 21.75 2.21
C VAL A 245 -12.66 20.28 2.58
N VAL A 246 -12.49 19.39 1.59
CA VAL A 246 -12.23 17.97 1.85
C VAL A 246 -10.89 17.78 2.56
N GLU A 247 -9.86 18.52 2.16
CA GLU A 247 -8.53 18.45 2.77
C GLU A 247 -8.49 19.07 4.18
N GLN A 248 -9.25 20.15 4.42
CA GLN A 248 -9.44 20.69 5.77
C GLN A 248 -10.19 19.70 6.67
N LEU A 249 -11.24 19.05 6.16
CA LEU A 249 -12.00 18.05 6.92
C LEU A 249 -11.20 16.77 7.19
N ASP A 250 -10.29 16.39 6.29
CA ASP A 250 -9.37 15.24 6.50
C ASP A 250 -8.24 15.58 7.49
N ASN A 251 -7.91 16.86 7.67
CA ASN A 251 -6.83 17.34 8.55
C ASN A 251 -7.30 17.89 9.91
N GLU A 252 -8.59 18.09 10.14
CA GLU A 252 -9.09 18.46 11.47
C GLU A 252 -9.03 17.26 12.43
N GLU A 253 -8.25 17.40 13.51
CA GLU A 253 -8.35 16.51 14.67
C GLU A 253 -9.78 16.53 15.23
N PRO A 254 -10.29 15.40 15.76
CA PRO A 254 -11.65 15.38 16.30
C PRO A 254 -11.78 16.40 17.44
N TYR A 255 -12.71 17.33 17.25
CA TYR A 255 -13.09 18.45 18.13
C TYR A 255 -12.86 18.18 19.62
N ARG A 256 -11.89 18.88 20.24
CA ARG A 256 -11.80 19.01 21.70
C ARG A 256 -12.82 20.04 22.17
N SER A 257 -13.92 19.57 22.76
CA SER A 257 -14.92 20.46 23.37
C SER A 257 -14.31 21.28 24.51
N ALA A 258 -14.49 22.61 24.47
CA ALA A 258 -13.97 23.58 25.43
C ALA A 258 -14.70 23.59 26.81
N ILE A 259 -15.38 22.51 27.18
CA ILE A 259 -16.08 22.38 28.47
C ILE A 259 -15.43 21.21 29.23
N PRO A 260 -14.93 21.42 30.47
CA PRO A 260 -14.29 20.36 31.24
C PRO A 260 -15.36 19.40 31.79
N GLY A 261 -15.74 18.41 30.98
CA GLY A 261 -16.47 17.22 31.44
C GLY A 261 -15.49 16.11 31.86
N PRO A 262 -15.93 15.14 32.67
CA PRO A 262 -15.08 14.03 33.10
C PRO A 262 -14.56 13.26 31.88
N ALA A 263 -13.29 12.82 31.96
CA ALA A 263 -12.59 12.20 30.84
C ALA A 263 -13.42 11.06 30.22
N PRO A 264 -13.64 11.07 28.89
CA PRO A 264 -14.48 10.06 28.25
C PRO A 264 -13.81 8.69 28.34
N THR A 265 -14.57 7.70 28.79
CA THR A 265 -14.12 6.31 28.86
C THR A 265 -13.91 5.73 27.46
N PRO A 266 -13.10 4.65 27.31
CA PRO A 266 -12.67 4.14 26.01
C PRO A 266 -13.81 3.76 25.06
N PHE A 267 -15.02 3.50 25.58
CA PHE A 267 -16.22 3.17 24.79
C PHE A 267 -16.88 4.38 24.10
N MET A 268 -16.73 5.59 24.63
CA MET A 268 -17.32 6.82 24.05
C MET A 268 -16.55 7.36 22.84
N ARG A 269 -15.37 6.83 22.53
CA ARG A 269 -14.56 7.21 21.35
C ARG A 269 -14.92 6.45 20.08
N THR A 270 -16.04 5.73 20.06
CA THR A 270 -16.50 5.01 18.87
C THR A 270 -17.37 5.90 17.98
N PRO A 271 -17.29 5.80 16.63
CA PRO A 271 -18.06 6.65 15.70
C PRO A 271 -19.58 6.48 15.78
N PHE A 272 -20.07 5.50 16.55
CA PHE A 272 -21.50 5.22 16.69
C PHE A 272 -22.22 6.25 17.57
N ALA A 273 -21.52 6.88 18.52
CA ALA A 273 -22.11 7.87 19.43
C ALA A 273 -22.17 9.30 18.84
N SER A 274 -21.32 9.63 17.85
CA SER A 274 -21.29 10.98 17.27
C SER A 274 -22.39 11.22 16.21
N ASN A 275 -22.94 10.16 15.62
CA ASN A 275 -23.92 10.27 14.53
C ASN A 275 -25.37 10.47 14.98
N THR A 276 -25.70 10.23 16.26
CA THR A 276 -27.09 10.37 16.75
C THR A 276 -27.51 11.82 16.95
N ASN A 277 -26.56 12.75 17.11
CA ASN A 277 -26.83 14.16 17.43
C ASN A 277 -26.49 15.14 16.29
N LEU A 278 -26.13 14.63 15.12
CA LEU A 278 -25.72 15.44 13.95
C LEU A 278 -26.73 16.54 13.57
N PRO A 279 -28.07 16.29 13.59
CA PRO A 279 -29.04 17.35 13.27
C PRO A 279 -29.06 18.47 14.32
N ALA A 280 -28.95 18.12 15.61
CA ALA A 280 -28.97 19.09 16.71
C ALA A 280 -27.69 19.94 16.75
N GLN A 281 -26.53 19.35 16.41
CA GLN A 281 -25.25 20.05 16.34
C GLN A 281 -25.22 21.06 15.19
N ILE A 282 -25.74 20.68 14.01
CA ILE A 282 -25.86 21.60 12.86
C ILE A 282 -26.81 22.77 13.19
N GLN A 283 -27.90 22.50 13.90
CA GLN A 283 -28.86 23.53 14.31
C GLN A 283 -28.25 24.51 15.34
N ALA A 284 -27.46 23.99 16.29
CA ALA A 284 -26.74 24.79 17.27
C ALA A 284 -25.65 25.67 16.63
N GLU A 285 -24.91 25.14 15.64
CA GLU A 285 -23.93 25.93 14.87
C GLU A 285 -24.59 27.03 14.05
N GLN A 286 -25.72 26.75 13.40
CA GLN A 286 -26.45 27.77 12.65
C GLN A 286 -27.00 28.88 13.56
N GLN A 287 -27.47 28.53 14.77
CA GLN A 287 -27.90 29.51 15.76
C GLN A 287 -26.73 30.34 16.31
N ALA A 288 -25.56 29.73 16.55
CA ALA A 288 -24.36 30.43 17.01
C ALA A 288 -23.82 31.41 15.94
N GLN A 289 -23.82 31.01 14.67
CA GLN A 289 -23.40 31.90 13.58
C GLN A 289 -24.41 33.03 13.33
N MET A 290 -25.71 32.78 13.54
CA MET A 290 -26.74 33.80 13.42
C MET A 290 -26.66 34.84 14.54
N SER A 291 -26.40 34.41 15.78
CA SER A 291 -26.24 35.32 16.93
C SER A 291 -24.97 36.17 16.82
N GLU A 292 -23.87 35.62 16.29
CA GLU A 292 -22.63 36.35 16.04
C GLU A 292 -22.78 37.39 14.92
N ARG A 293 -23.58 37.10 13.89
CA ARG A 293 -23.89 38.08 12.83
C ARG A 293 -24.77 39.21 13.34
N LEU A 294 -25.74 38.91 14.19
CA LEU A 294 -26.59 39.92 14.83
C LEU A 294 -25.79 40.80 15.79
N SER A 295 -24.87 40.24 16.58
CA SER A 295 -24.02 41.02 17.50
C SER A 295 -23.06 41.95 16.74
N LYS A 296 -22.42 41.46 15.66
CA LYS A 296 -21.57 42.27 14.78
C LYS A 296 -22.35 43.37 14.05
N GLY A 297 -23.60 43.10 13.64
CA GLY A 297 -24.49 44.09 13.03
C GLY A 297 -24.94 45.18 14.01
N LEU A 298 -25.23 44.81 15.25
CA LEU A 298 -25.58 45.75 16.34
C LEU A 298 -24.39 46.60 16.76
N HIS A 299 -23.17 46.05 16.77
CA HIS A 299 -21.95 46.82 17.03
C HIS A 299 -21.68 47.85 15.94
N ARG A 300 -21.85 47.50 14.65
CA ARG A 300 -21.73 48.44 13.53
C ARG A 300 -22.74 49.59 13.60
N ARG A 301 -24.01 49.31 13.93
CA ARG A 301 -25.03 50.37 14.07
C ARG A 301 -24.77 51.29 15.27
N LYS A 302 -24.16 50.79 16.35
CA LYS A 302 -23.78 51.63 17.50
C LYS A 302 -22.60 52.55 17.18
N THR A 303 -21.65 52.11 16.36
CA THR A 303 -20.51 52.95 15.95
C THR A 303 -20.92 54.05 14.97
N ASP A 304 -21.94 53.83 14.13
CA ASP A 304 -22.42 54.83 13.15
C ASP A 304 -23.28 55.95 13.79
N LEU A 305 -23.86 55.72 14.99
CA LEU A 305 -24.70 56.70 15.71
C LEU A 305 -23.93 57.57 16.73
N LEU A 306 -22.62 57.34 16.91
CA LEU A 306 -21.78 58.05 17.89
C LEU A 306 -20.63 58.83 17.24
N MET A 307 -20.63 58.97 15.92
CA MET A 307 -19.73 59.86 15.19
C MET A 307 -20.49 61.16 14.86
N PRO A 308 -20.02 62.34 15.30
CA PRO A 308 -20.63 63.62 14.95
C PRO A 308 -20.50 63.95 13.46
#